data_AF-A0A7V3UYW5-F1
#
_entry.id   AF-A0A7V3UYW5-F1
#
_cell.length_a   1.000
_cell.length_b   1.000
_cell.length_c   1.000
_cell.angle_alpha   90.00
_cell.angle_beta   90.00
_cell.angle_gamma   90.00
#
_symmetry.space_group_name_H-M   'P 1'
#
loop_
_entity.id
_entity.type
_entity.pdbx_description
1 polymer ?
#
loop_
_entity_poly.entity_id
_entity_poly.type
_entity_poly.pdbx_seq_one_letter_code
_entity_poly.pdbx_strand_id
1 'polypeptide(L)'
;MSIPAILAQRPTAASLLADITAGDTETRQRAIEQSVLVGTPLIVPLGRVMAGSDPAAGKAALEALRCVAHHCARPGAGAERATAARELLKLTEAAFPRHVRSEALMLLGCIGTAEHAPALARLLKDPQVQTDALMALQRIPGAAVDRALRNALTGAAQPLRGAIELALQARVRRFRRR
;
A
#
# COMPACT_ATOMS: atom_id res chain seq x y z
N MET A 1 -7.10 40.34 -25.99
CA MET A 1 -7.42 39.74 -24.68
C MET A 1 -6.50 38.54 -24.50
N SER A 2 -5.45 38.72 -23.70
CA SER A 2 -4.44 37.71 -23.44
C SER A 2 -5.04 36.56 -22.65
N ILE A 3 -4.82 35.34 -23.12
CA ILE A 3 -5.16 34.10 -22.40
C ILE A 3 -4.40 34.17 -21.06
N PRO A 4 -5.06 34.10 -19.90
CA PRO A 4 -4.38 34.20 -18.62
C PRO A 4 -3.45 33.00 -18.42
N ALA A 5 -2.25 33.29 -17.93
CA ALA A 5 -1.17 32.35 -17.61
C ALA A 5 -1.51 31.47 -16.39
N ILE A 6 -2.57 30.66 -16.48
CA ILE A 6 -2.94 29.65 -15.49
C ILE A 6 -2.72 28.27 -16.12
N LEU A 7 -1.49 28.00 -16.54
CA LEU A 7 -0.95 26.67 -16.38
C LEU A 7 -0.29 26.69 -15.00
N ALA A 8 -1.09 26.49 -13.95
CA ALA A 8 -0.53 26.14 -12.65
C ALA A 8 0.46 25.00 -12.90
N GLN A 9 1.75 25.25 -12.70
CA GLN A 9 2.80 24.27 -12.99
C GLN A 9 2.42 22.97 -12.31
N ARG A 10 2.31 21.88 -13.08
CA ARG A 10 1.99 20.58 -12.50
C ARG A 10 3.01 20.30 -11.41
N PRO A 11 2.56 19.94 -10.20
CA PRO A 11 3.48 19.68 -9.10
C PRO A 11 4.39 18.51 -9.48
N THR A 12 5.66 18.61 -9.09
CA THR A 12 6.62 17.53 -9.27
C THR A 12 6.65 16.67 -8.01
N ALA A 13 7.20 15.45 -8.12
CA ALA A 13 7.43 14.62 -6.94
C ALA A 13 8.29 15.37 -5.89
N ALA A 14 9.32 16.08 -6.34
CA ALA A 14 10.21 16.83 -5.47
C ALA A 14 9.50 17.98 -4.75
N SER A 15 8.68 18.76 -5.46
CA SER A 15 7.96 19.89 -4.85
C SER A 15 6.95 19.40 -3.81
N LEU A 16 6.17 18.35 -4.10
CA LEU A 16 5.21 17.80 -3.14
C LEU A 16 5.90 17.19 -1.91
N LEU A 17 7.05 16.53 -2.09
CA LEU A 17 7.80 15.98 -0.96
C LEU A 17 8.38 17.09 -0.07
N ALA A 18 8.83 18.19 -0.67
CA ALA A 18 9.28 19.36 0.07
C ALA A 18 8.12 19.96 0.88
N ASP A 19 6.96 20.16 0.26
CA ASP A 19 5.76 20.69 0.91
C ASP A 19 5.25 19.77 2.05
N ILE A 20 5.27 18.45 1.83
CA ILE A 20 4.88 17.48 2.87
C ILE A 20 5.86 17.50 4.04
N THR A 21 7.15 17.63 3.77
CA THR A 21 8.20 17.52 4.78
C THR A 21 8.35 18.82 5.58
N ALA A 22 8.48 19.95 4.89
CA ALA A 22 8.84 21.25 5.48
C ALA A 22 7.68 22.26 5.54
N GLY A 23 6.54 21.96 4.89
CA GLY A 23 5.39 22.86 4.88
C GLY A 23 4.64 22.92 6.22
N ASP A 24 3.89 24.00 6.39
CA ASP A 24 2.90 24.12 7.46
C ASP A 24 1.66 23.25 7.21
N THR A 25 0.67 23.33 8.09
CA THR A 25 -0.56 22.53 7.99
C THR A 25 -1.28 22.73 6.65
N GLU A 26 -1.40 23.97 6.16
CA GLU A 26 -2.12 24.27 4.92
C GLU A 26 -1.33 23.80 3.70
N THR A 27 -0.02 24.02 3.70
CA THR A 27 0.89 23.59 2.64
C THR A 27 0.91 22.07 2.52
N ARG A 28 0.99 21.36 3.66
CA ARG A 28 0.89 19.89 3.71
C ARG A 28 -0.46 19.41 3.19
N GLN A 29 -1.57 20.03 3.61
CA GLN A 29 -2.90 19.65 3.15
C GLN A 29 -3.05 19.79 1.63
N ARG A 30 -2.58 20.91 1.07
CA ARG A 30 -2.57 21.13 -0.38
C ARG A 30 -1.72 20.09 -1.10
N ALA A 31 -0.55 19.74 -0.56
CA ALA A 31 0.32 18.74 -1.15
C ALA A 31 -0.28 17.32 -1.11
N ILE A 32 -1.02 16.98 -0.05
CA ILE A 32 -1.79 15.72 0.04
C ILE A 32 -2.82 15.65 -1.09
N GLU A 33 -3.62 16.70 -1.26
CA GLU A 33 -4.66 16.76 -2.31
C GLU A 33 -4.06 16.66 -3.72
N GLN A 34 -2.90 17.27 -3.92
CA GLN A 34 -2.19 17.27 -5.20
C GLN A 34 -1.37 15.99 -5.46
N SER A 35 -1.17 15.12 -4.47
CA SER A 35 -0.37 13.90 -4.59
C SER A 35 -0.82 12.98 -5.73
N VAL A 36 -2.12 12.93 -6.00
CA VAL A 36 -2.70 12.12 -7.08
C VAL A 36 -2.30 12.58 -8.48
N LEU A 37 -1.90 13.84 -8.65
CA LEU A 37 -1.43 14.38 -9.93
C LEU A 37 -0.04 13.83 -10.33
N VAL A 38 0.74 13.39 -9.34
CA VAL A 38 2.05 12.74 -9.56
C VAL A 38 1.91 11.21 -9.55
N GLY A 39 1.15 10.66 -8.60
CA GLY A 39 0.82 9.24 -8.56
C GLY A 39 1.95 8.33 -8.07
N THR A 40 2.13 7.17 -8.71
CA THR A 40 2.99 6.08 -8.21
C THR A 40 4.46 6.44 -7.89
N PRO A 41 5.12 7.40 -8.56
CA PRO A 41 6.48 7.81 -8.21
C PRO A 41 6.63 8.33 -6.77
N LEU A 42 5.54 8.75 -6.11
CA LEU A 42 5.55 9.21 -4.73
C LEU A 42 5.58 8.09 -3.69
N ILE A 43 5.19 6.86 -4.03
CA ILE A 43 4.93 5.80 -3.04
C ILE A 43 6.15 5.51 -2.15
N VAL A 44 7.31 5.22 -2.76
CA VAL A 44 8.53 4.93 -1.99
C VAL A 44 9.05 6.17 -1.24
N PRO A 45 9.16 7.36 -1.86
CA PRO A 45 9.54 8.56 -1.14
C PRO A 45 8.65 8.90 0.05
N LEU A 46 7.32 8.79 -0.07
CA LEU A 46 6.39 9.02 1.03
C LEU A 46 6.60 8.00 2.17
N GLY A 47 6.85 6.74 1.85
CA GLY A 47 7.23 5.73 2.84
C GLY A 47 8.52 6.07 3.59
N ARG A 48 9.49 6.74 2.93
CA ARG A 48 10.70 7.25 3.60
C ARG A 48 10.39 8.43 4.52
N VAL A 49 9.52 9.34 4.12
CA VAL A 49 9.08 10.45 5.00
C VAL A 49 8.34 9.90 6.23
N MET A 50 7.47 8.91 6.05
CA MET A 50 6.79 8.22 7.15
C MET A 50 7.76 7.52 8.13
N ALA A 51 8.93 7.10 7.66
CA ALA A 51 9.96 6.48 8.48
C ALA A 51 10.83 7.51 9.24
N GLY A 52 10.71 8.80 8.91
CA GLY A 52 11.44 9.89 9.54
C GLY A 52 10.96 10.21 10.95
N SER A 53 11.61 11.18 11.59
CA SER A 53 11.37 11.56 12.98
C SER A 53 10.30 12.64 13.19
N ASP A 54 9.91 13.39 12.14
CA ASP A 54 8.84 14.41 12.24
C ASP A 54 7.46 13.72 12.16
N PRO A 55 6.68 13.68 13.25
CA PRO A 55 5.38 13.00 13.26
C PRO A 55 4.35 13.69 12.36
N ALA A 56 4.44 15.00 12.18
CA ALA A 56 3.48 15.77 11.40
C ALA A 56 3.75 15.60 9.89
N ALA A 57 5.02 15.60 9.48
CA ALA A 57 5.40 15.19 8.12
C ALA A 57 5.06 13.71 7.86
N GLY A 58 5.31 12.82 8.82
CA GLY A 58 4.99 11.40 8.71
C GLY A 58 3.49 11.15 8.53
N LYS A 59 2.64 11.85 9.28
CA LYS A 59 1.17 11.79 9.12
C LYS A 59 0.72 12.31 7.76
N ALA A 60 1.26 13.45 7.31
CA ALA A 60 0.93 14.00 6.00
C ALA A 60 1.37 13.06 4.87
N ALA A 61 2.54 12.45 4.98
CA ALA A 61 3.04 11.49 4.01
C ALA A 61 2.18 10.21 3.94
N LEU A 62 1.71 9.72 5.09
CA LEU A 62 0.76 8.59 5.14
C LEU A 62 -0.54 8.92 4.41
N GLU A 63 -1.11 10.11 4.63
CA GLU A 63 -2.36 10.50 3.98
C GLU A 63 -2.17 10.65 2.46
N ALA A 64 -1.10 11.31 2.02
CA ALA A 64 -0.74 11.38 0.61
C ALA A 64 -0.54 9.98 -0.02
N LEU A 65 0.09 9.05 0.71
CA LEU A 65 0.30 7.67 0.25
C LEU A 65 -1.04 6.95 0.05
N ARG A 66 -1.99 7.14 0.97
CA ARG A 66 -3.36 6.59 0.86
C ARG A 66 -4.10 7.19 -0.33
N CYS A 67 -4.05 8.50 -0.53
CA CYS A 67 -4.65 9.17 -1.69
C CYS A 67 -4.12 8.59 -3.00
N VAL A 68 -2.79 8.49 -3.14
CA VAL A 68 -2.15 7.91 -4.34
C VAL A 68 -2.57 6.45 -4.55
N ALA A 69 -2.49 5.61 -3.52
CA ALA A 69 -2.83 4.20 -3.63
C ALA A 69 -4.29 3.99 -4.03
N HIS A 70 -5.23 4.70 -3.40
CA HIS A 70 -6.65 4.63 -3.73
C HIS A 70 -6.97 5.18 -5.12
N HIS A 71 -6.33 6.28 -5.53
CA HIS A 71 -6.48 6.82 -6.87
C HIS A 71 -6.04 5.80 -7.95
N CYS A 72 -4.97 5.05 -7.70
CA CYS A 72 -4.50 3.99 -8.61
C CYS A 72 -5.48 2.82 -8.71
N ALA A 73 -6.41 2.66 -7.78
CA ALA A 73 -7.40 1.56 -7.77
C ALA A 73 -8.70 1.88 -8.52
N ARG A 74 -8.83 3.07 -9.13
CA ARG A 74 -10.02 3.48 -9.89
C ARG A 74 -10.29 2.58 -11.10
N PRO A 75 -11.56 2.43 -11.55
CA PRO A 75 -11.88 1.68 -12.77
C PRO A 75 -11.07 2.16 -13.97
N GLY A 76 -10.54 1.22 -14.76
CA GLY A 76 -9.71 1.51 -15.94
C GLY A 76 -8.22 1.74 -15.66
N ALA A 77 -7.79 1.92 -14.40
CA ALA A 77 -6.39 2.21 -14.06
C ALA A 77 -5.53 0.95 -13.77
N GLY A 78 -5.78 -0.17 -14.47
CA GLY A 78 -5.16 -1.46 -14.14
C GLY A 78 -3.63 -1.45 -14.13
N ALA A 79 -3.00 -0.76 -15.08
CA ALA A 79 -1.54 -0.63 -15.15
C ALA A 79 -0.95 0.22 -14.01
N GLU A 80 -1.62 1.33 -13.65
CA GLU A 80 -1.24 2.15 -12.51
C GLU A 80 -1.41 1.38 -11.20
N ARG A 81 -2.53 0.66 -11.03
CA ARG A 81 -2.78 -0.23 -9.88
C ARG A 81 -1.66 -1.25 -9.68
N ALA A 82 -1.26 -1.94 -10.75
CA ALA A 82 -0.19 -2.93 -10.69
C ALA A 82 1.16 -2.29 -10.35
N THR A 83 1.43 -1.10 -10.88
CA THR A 83 2.65 -0.35 -10.55
C THR A 83 2.64 0.11 -9.09
N ALA A 84 1.53 0.66 -8.61
CA ALA A 84 1.36 1.06 -7.21
C ALA A 84 1.57 -0.12 -6.25
N ALA A 85 0.98 -1.27 -6.54
CA ALA A 85 1.16 -2.47 -5.74
C ALA A 85 2.62 -2.97 -5.73
N ARG A 86 3.34 -2.89 -6.85
CA ARG A 86 4.79 -3.20 -6.86
C ARG A 86 5.61 -2.22 -6.03
N GLU A 87 5.31 -0.93 -6.07
CA GLU A 87 6.00 0.06 -5.23
C GLU A 87 5.68 -0.14 -3.75
N LEU A 88 4.43 -0.45 -3.39
CA LEU A 88 4.05 -0.77 -2.01
C LEU A 88 4.76 -2.03 -1.48
N LEU A 89 5.03 -3.03 -2.32
CA LEU A 89 5.80 -4.20 -1.90
C LEU A 89 7.21 -3.82 -1.43
N LYS A 90 7.86 -2.82 -2.04
CA LYS A 90 9.17 -2.32 -1.59
C LYS A 90 9.09 -1.75 -0.17
N LEU A 91 7.98 -1.10 0.18
CA LEU A 91 7.75 -0.58 1.53
C LEU A 91 7.55 -1.69 2.59
N THR A 92 7.38 -2.94 2.19
CA THR A 92 7.26 -4.09 3.11
C THR A 92 8.61 -4.72 3.48
N GLU A 93 9.69 -4.28 2.86
CA GLU A 93 11.05 -4.75 3.13
C GLU A 93 11.51 -4.38 4.55
N ALA A 94 12.42 -5.17 5.12
CA ALA A 94 12.91 -5.00 6.49
C ALA A 94 13.69 -3.68 6.71
N ALA A 95 14.09 -2.98 5.64
CA ALA A 95 14.71 -1.67 5.72
C ALA A 95 13.74 -0.57 6.20
N PHE A 96 12.42 -0.78 6.06
CA PHE A 96 11.42 0.14 6.57
C PHE A 96 11.00 -0.25 8.00
N PRO A 97 10.66 0.71 8.87
CA PRO A 97 10.16 0.42 10.21
C PRO A 97 8.79 -0.27 10.16
N ARG A 98 8.47 -1.03 11.21
CA ARG A 98 7.25 -1.86 11.31
C ARG A 98 5.97 -1.11 10.92
N HIS A 99 5.80 0.15 11.34
CA HIS A 99 4.57 0.90 11.04
C HIS A 99 4.41 1.21 9.55
N VAL A 100 5.49 1.56 8.84
CA VAL A 100 5.46 1.76 7.38
C VAL A 100 5.13 0.47 6.66
N ARG A 101 5.75 -0.64 7.07
CA ARG A 101 5.50 -1.98 6.51
C ARG A 101 4.05 -2.40 6.69
N SER A 102 3.50 -2.15 7.88
CA SER A 102 2.10 -2.47 8.24
C SER A 102 1.10 -1.69 7.38
N GLU A 103 1.31 -0.37 7.21
CA GLU A 103 0.47 0.47 6.34
C GLU A 103 0.56 0.06 4.86
N ALA A 104 1.76 -0.26 4.38
CA ALA A 104 1.95 -0.76 3.01
C ALA A 104 1.19 -2.07 2.77
N LEU A 105 1.19 -2.99 3.74
CA LEU A 105 0.44 -4.25 3.66
C LEU A 105 -1.07 -4.02 3.70
N MET A 106 -1.54 -3.07 4.50
CA MET A 106 -2.95 -2.69 4.51
C MET A 106 -3.40 -2.15 3.15
N LEU A 107 -2.62 -1.25 2.54
CA LEU A 107 -2.87 -0.73 1.19
C LEU A 107 -2.79 -1.81 0.11
N LEU A 108 -1.84 -2.75 0.22
CA LEU A 108 -1.77 -3.93 -0.65
C LEU A 108 -3.01 -4.82 -0.54
N GLY A 109 -3.64 -4.91 0.63
CA GLY A 109 -4.93 -5.57 0.78
C GLY A 109 -6.06 -4.89 0.00
N CYS A 110 -5.99 -3.57 -0.19
CA CYS A 110 -6.98 -2.80 -0.95
C CYS A 110 -6.74 -2.87 -2.46
N ILE A 111 -5.48 -2.75 -2.89
CA ILE A 111 -5.15 -2.56 -4.31
C ILE A 111 -4.39 -3.73 -4.92
N GLY A 112 -3.93 -4.68 -4.12
CA GLY A 112 -3.27 -5.88 -4.60
C GLY A 112 -4.20 -6.75 -5.45
N THR A 113 -3.58 -7.63 -6.24
CA THR A 113 -4.25 -8.62 -7.09
C THR A 113 -3.64 -9.99 -6.84
N ALA A 114 -4.23 -11.03 -7.42
CA ALA A 114 -3.73 -12.40 -7.36
C ALA A 114 -2.24 -12.54 -7.74
N GLU A 115 -1.72 -11.65 -8.60
CA GLU A 115 -0.30 -11.58 -9.00
C GLU A 115 0.64 -11.34 -7.81
N HIS A 116 0.18 -10.58 -6.81
CA HIS A 116 0.97 -10.17 -5.65
C HIS A 116 0.94 -11.22 -4.52
N ALA A 117 0.09 -12.23 -4.63
CA ALA A 117 -0.13 -13.23 -3.59
C ALA A 117 1.16 -13.99 -3.20
N PRO A 118 2.05 -14.42 -4.13
CA PRO A 118 3.29 -15.09 -3.75
C PRO A 118 4.22 -14.20 -2.93
N ALA A 119 4.30 -12.90 -3.24
CA ALA A 119 5.14 -11.96 -2.48
C ALA A 119 4.60 -11.77 -1.06
N LEU A 120 3.30 -11.53 -0.92
CA LEU A 120 2.64 -11.41 0.38
C LEU A 120 2.74 -12.70 1.22
N ALA A 121 2.65 -13.87 0.60
CA ALA A 121 2.77 -15.14 1.31
C ALA A 121 4.18 -15.38 1.89
N ARG A 122 5.24 -14.84 1.29
CA ARG A 122 6.59 -14.91 1.87
C ARG A 122 6.67 -14.15 3.20
N LEU A 123 5.94 -13.05 3.33
CA LEU A 123 5.90 -12.22 4.55
C LEU A 123 5.18 -12.89 5.71
N LEU A 124 4.46 -14.00 5.49
CA LEU A 124 3.90 -14.82 6.58
C LEU A 124 4.99 -15.46 7.45
N LYS A 125 6.24 -15.51 6.96
CA LYS A 125 7.39 -15.99 7.74
C LYS A 125 8.06 -14.90 8.58
N ASP A 126 7.68 -13.64 8.39
CA ASP A 126 8.23 -12.52 9.14
C ASP A 126 7.37 -12.24 10.38
N PRO A 127 7.87 -12.48 11.60
CA PRO A 127 7.09 -12.33 12.82
C PRO A 127 6.61 -10.88 13.06
N GLN A 128 7.28 -9.87 12.49
CA GLN A 128 6.88 -8.47 12.68
C GLN A 128 5.62 -8.10 11.88
N VAL A 129 5.37 -8.77 10.75
CA VAL A 129 4.33 -8.39 9.77
C VAL A 129 3.45 -9.56 9.29
N GLN A 130 3.64 -10.77 9.81
CA GLN A 130 2.89 -11.97 9.39
C GLN A 130 1.36 -11.78 9.46
N THR A 131 0.86 -11.11 10.50
CA THR A 131 -0.58 -10.85 10.67
C THR A 131 -1.08 -9.87 9.61
N ASP A 132 -0.33 -8.81 9.35
CA ASP A 132 -0.69 -7.79 8.35
C ASP A 132 -0.67 -8.37 6.94
N ALA A 133 0.32 -9.22 6.63
CA ALA A 133 0.42 -9.96 5.38
C ALA A 133 -0.75 -10.94 5.19
N LEU A 134 -1.13 -11.67 6.25
CA LEU A 134 -2.28 -12.57 6.21
C LEU A 134 -3.59 -11.80 5.99
N MET A 135 -3.76 -10.65 6.64
CA MET A 135 -4.90 -9.76 6.44
C MET A 135 -4.96 -9.18 5.02
N ALA A 136 -3.82 -8.83 4.43
CA ALA A 136 -3.73 -8.37 3.04
C ALA A 136 -4.17 -9.47 2.06
N LEU A 137 -3.62 -10.69 2.22
CA LEU A 137 -3.99 -11.85 1.40
C LEU A 137 -5.49 -12.14 1.47
N GLN A 138 -6.09 -12.08 2.66
CA GLN A 138 -7.53 -12.34 2.83
C GLN A 138 -8.43 -11.42 2.02
N ARG A 139 -8.01 -10.17 1.80
CA ARG A 139 -8.77 -9.17 1.03
C ARG A 139 -8.66 -9.35 -0.48
N ILE A 140 -7.56 -9.96 -0.96
CA ILE A 140 -7.31 -10.14 -2.39
C ILE A 140 -8.13 -11.33 -2.92
N PRO A 141 -8.98 -11.14 -3.95
CA PRO A 141 -9.74 -12.24 -4.55
C PRO A 141 -8.85 -13.15 -5.41
N GLY A 142 -9.32 -14.39 -5.63
CA GLY A 142 -8.75 -15.30 -6.62
C GLY A 142 -8.04 -16.53 -6.04
N ALA A 143 -8.04 -17.61 -6.82
CA ALA A 143 -7.51 -18.92 -6.42
C ALA A 143 -6.00 -18.93 -6.16
N ALA A 144 -5.24 -17.96 -6.71
CA ALA A 144 -3.81 -17.84 -6.45
C ALA A 144 -3.51 -17.56 -4.97
N VAL A 145 -4.34 -16.77 -4.31
CA VAL A 145 -4.25 -16.52 -2.86
C VAL A 145 -4.50 -17.80 -2.09
N ASP A 146 -5.52 -18.57 -2.45
CA ASP A 146 -5.84 -19.82 -1.76
C ASP A 146 -4.69 -20.83 -1.89
N ARG A 147 -4.06 -20.91 -3.06
CA ARG A 147 -2.85 -21.73 -3.25
C ARG A 147 -1.70 -21.21 -2.39
N ALA A 148 -1.48 -19.90 -2.35
CA ALA A 148 -0.41 -19.31 -1.55
C ALA A 148 -0.60 -19.57 -0.04
N LEU A 149 -1.83 -19.46 0.47
CA LEU A 149 -2.17 -19.78 1.86
C LEU A 149 -2.02 -21.27 2.17
N ARG A 150 -2.48 -22.17 1.29
CA ARG A 150 -2.26 -23.62 1.45
C ARG A 150 -0.78 -23.98 1.48
N ASN A 151 0.03 -23.35 0.62
CA ASN A 151 1.47 -23.55 0.63
C ASN A 151 2.11 -23.01 1.91
N ALA A 152 1.60 -21.91 2.48
CA ALA A 152 2.10 -21.39 3.75
C ALA A 152 1.78 -22.33 4.94
N LEU A 153 0.67 -23.07 4.89
CA LEU A 153 0.31 -24.03 5.94
C LEU A 153 1.32 -25.16 6.13
N THR A 154 2.02 -25.58 5.07
CA THR A 154 2.91 -26.75 5.14
C THR A 154 4.11 -26.55 6.06
N GLY A 155 4.43 -25.30 6.42
CA GLY A 155 5.51 -24.95 7.35
C GLY A 155 5.13 -23.95 8.44
N ALA A 156 3.84 -23.63 8.60
CA ALA A 156 3.39 -22.66 9.61
C ALA A 156 3.37 -23.30 11.01
N ALA A 157 4.05 -22.66 11.96
CA ALA A 157 3.92 -22.96 13.38
C ALA A 157 2.60 -22.38 13.95
N GLN A 158 2.20 -22.84 15.13
CA GLN A 158 1.15 -22.15 15.89
C GLN A 158 1.67 -20.82 16.44
N PRO A 159 0.84 -19.76 16.54
CA PRO A 159 -0.60 -19.69 16.23
C PRO A 159 -0.94 -19.36 14.76
N LEU A 160 0.06 -19.06 13.93
CA LEU A 160 -0.12 -18.63 12.53
C LEU A 160 -0.88 -19.68 11.72
N ARG A 161 -0.62 -20.97 11.95
CA ARG A 161 -1.33 -22.07 11.29
C ARG A 161 -2.86 -21.96 11.45
N GLY A 162 -3.35 -21.80 12.68
CA GLY A 162 -4.79 -21.66 12.94
C GLY A 162 -5.39 -20.42 12.26
N ALA A 163 -4.64 -19.31 12.22
CA ALA A 163 -5.09 -18.11 11.52
C ALA A 163 -5.20 -18.31 9.99
N ILE A 164 -4.27 -19.06 9.38
CA ILE A 164 -4.33 -19.38 7.95
C ILE A 164 -5.50 -20.33 7.64
N GLU A 165 -5.78 -21.32 8.51
CA GLU A 165 -6.92 -22.22 8.36
C GLU A 165 -8.25 -21.45 8.40
N LEU A 166 -8.41 -20.53 9.36
CA LEU A 166 -9.58 -19.65 9.46
C LEU A 166 -9.71 -18.75 8.21
N ALA A 167 -8.61 -18.19 7.72
CA ALA A 167 -8.59 -17.38 6.51
C ALA A 167 -9.09 -18.17 5.29
N LEU A 168 -8.62 -19.41 5.11
CA LEU A 168 -9.07 -20.28 4.02
C LEU A 168 -10.57 -20.61 4.13
N GLN A 169 -11.06 -20.91 5.34
CA GLN A 169 -12.49 -21.19 5.57
C GLN A 169 -13.38 -19.97 5.25
N ALA A 170 -12.99 -18.78 5.71
CA ALA A 170 -13.72 -17.54 5.43
C ALA A 170 -13.79 -17.24 3.93
N ARG A 171 -12.70 -17.48 3.21
CA ARG A 171 -12.62 -17.27 1.77
C ARG A 171 -13.47 -18.25 0.96
N VAL A 172 -13.52 -19.52 1.37
CA VAL A 172 -14.45 -20.50 0.79
C VAL A 172 -15.89 -19.99 0.88
N ARG A 173 -16.31 -19.48 2.04
CA ARG A 173 -17.67 -18.94 2.21
C ARG A 173 -17.94 -17.71 1.34
N ARG A 174 -16.93 -16.84 1.18
CA ARG A 174 -17.06 -15.55 0.47
C ARG A 174 -17.04 -15.67 -1.05
N PHE A 175 -16.26 -16.59 -1.61
CA PHE A 175 -15.98 -16.63 -3.06
C PHE A 175 -16.50 -17.87 -3.80
N ARG A 176 -16.93 -18.94 -3.11
CA ARG A 176 -17.61 -20.10 -3.77
C ARG A 176 -19.13 -19.94 -3.92
N ARG A 177 -19.74 -18.92 -3.32
CA ARG A 177 -21.20 -18.66 -3.40
C ARG A 177 -21.60 -17.71 -4.56
N ARG A 178 -20.74 -17.55 -5.56
CA ARG A 178 -21.00 -16.77 -6.77
C ARG A 178 -20.72 -17.61 -8.00
#